data_AF-W1X5S7-F1
#
_entry.id   AF-W1X5S7-F1
#
_cell.length_a   1.000
_cell.length_b   1.000
_cell.length_c   1.000
_cell.angle_alpha   90.00
_cell.angle_beta   90.00
_cell.angle_gamma   90.00
#
_symmetry.space_group_name_H-M   'P 1'
#
loop_
_entity.id
_entity.type
_entity.pdbx_description
1 polymer ?
#
loop_
_entity_poly.entity_id
_entity_poly.type
_entity_poly.pdbx_seq_one_letter_code
_entity_poly.pdbx_strand_id
1 'polypeptide(L)'
;LIIAICGCMMQQKGMADKILNEYPYVDIIFGTHNSYKFPEYLNRVKTEGVQIKEIFDKEAEIVEGVPIDRKSSVKAFVTVMY
;
A
#
# COMPACT_ATOMS: atom_id res chain seq x y z
N LEU A 1 -11.43 13.18 -1.02
CA LEU A 1 -11.51 11.72 -1.25
C LEU A 1 -10.13 11.28 -1.69
N ILE A 2 -9.61 10.16 -1.18
CA ILE A 2 -8.32 9.59 -1.58
C ILE A 2 -8.59 8.18 -2.11
N ILE A 3 -8.11 7.86 -3.32
CA ILE A 3 -8.28 6.56 -3.97
C ILE A 3 -6.92 5.86 -4.03
N ALA A 4 -6.84 4.69 -3.41
CA ALA A 4 -5.65 3.86 -3.39
C ALA A 4 -5.92 2.50 -4.04
N ILE A 5 -5.01 2.04 -4.89
CA ILE A 5 -5.05 0.71 -5.51
C ILE A 5 -3.78 -0.04 -5.10
N CYS A 6 -3.97 -1.25 -4.57
CA CYS A 6 -2.87 -2.07 -4.06
C CYS A 6 -3.05 -3.55 -4.34
N GLY A 7 -1.97 -4.31 -4.15
CA GLY A 7 -1.96 -5.76 -4.22
C GLY A 7 -1.11 -6.33 -5.35
N CYS A 8 -1.19 -7.65 -5.55
CA CYS A 8 -0.29 -8.38 -6.47
C CYS A 8 -0.47 -7.97 -7.94
N MET A 9 -1.65 -7.43 -8.30
CA MET A 9 -1.89 -6.91 -9.64
C MET A 9 -0.97 -5.73 -9.97
N MET A 10 -0.66 -4.87 -8.99
CA MET A 10 0.22 -3.70 -9.21
C MET A 10 1.68 -4.09 -9.45
N GLN A 11 2.08 -5.29 -9.04
CA GLN A 11 3.42 -5.85 -9.31
C GLN A 11 3.58 -6.29 -10.77
N GLN A 12 2.48 -6.49 -11.52
CA GLN A 12 2.56 -6.90 -12.91
C GLN A 12 3.12 -5.77 -13.78
N LYS A 13 4.09 -6.11 -14.64
CA LYS A 13 4.79 -5.14 -15.48
C LYS A 13 3.80 -4.29 -16.29
N GLY A 14 3.89 -2.97 -16.13
CA GLY A 14 3.08 -1.99 -16.85
C GLY A 14 1.64 -1.82 -16.33
N MET A 15 1.20 -2.59 -15.34
CA MET A 15 -0.17 -2.49 -14.84
C MET A 15 -0.42 -1.18 -14.08
N ALA A 16 0.52 -0.76 -13.22
CA ALA A 16 0.38 0.53 -12.53
C ALA A 16 0.38 1.72 -13.49
N ASP A 17 1.22 1.70 -14.53
CA ASP A 17 1.22 2.73 -15.58
C ASP A 17 -0.12 2.77 -16.32
N LYS A 18 -0.64 1.60 -16.69
CA LYS A 18 -1.95 1.47 -17.33
C LYS A 18 -3.05 2.09 -16.45
N ILE A 19 -3.07 1.76 -15.16
CA ILE A 19 -4.06 2.28 -14.22
C ILE A 19 -3.93 3.81 -14.07
N LEU A 20 -2.73 4.37 -13.94
CA LEU A 20 -2.57 5.83 -13.84
C LEU A 20 -3.01 6.56 -15.10
N ASN A 21 -2.78 5.96 -16.27
CA ASN A 21 -3.20 6.53 -17.55
C ASN A 21 -4.73 6.48 -17.74
N GLU A 22 -5.38 5.37 -17.39
CA GLU A 22 -6.83 5.20 -17.54
C GLU A 22 -7.62 5.89 -16.40
N TYR A 23 -7.03 5.97 -15.21
CA TYR A 23 -7.67 6.44 -13.98
C TYR A 23 -6.79 7.50 -13.29
N PRO A 24 -6.69 8.72 -13.85
CA PRO A 24 -5.82 9.77 -13.33
C PRO A 24 -6.23 10.31 -11.95
N TYR A 25 -7.43 9.97 -11.47
CA TYR A 25 -7.93 10.30 -10.14
C TYR A 25 -7.49 9.33 -9.04
N VAL A 26 -6.67 8.33 -9.37
CA VAL A 26 -6.05 7.44 -8.38
C VAL A 26 -4.88 8.18 -7.73
N ASP A 27 -4.90 8.32 -6.41
CA ASP A 27 -3.88 9.07 -5.66
C ASP A 27 -2.68 8.19 -5.27
N ILE A 28 -2.91 6.89 -5.02
CA ILE A 28 -1.89 5.98 -4.52
C ILE A 28 -1.93 4.65 -5.26
N ILE A 29 -0.78 4.21 -5.78
CA ILE A 29 -0.56 2.86 -6.28
C ILE A 29 0.64 2.24 -5.59
N PHE A 30 0.46 1.05 -5.02
CA PHE A 30 1.56 0.28 -4.43
C PHE A 30 1.40 -1.24 -4.57
N GLY A 31 2.51 -1.96 -4.48
CA GLY A 31 2.55 -3.43 -4.59
C GLY A 31 2.43 -4.14 -3.24
N THR A 32 2.35 -5.48 -3.27
CA THR A 32 2.33 -6.30 -2.04
C THR A 32 3.58 -6.08 -1.19
N HIS A 33 4.75 -6.06 -1.83
CA HIS A 33 6.06 -5.98 -1.21
C HIS A 33 6.34 -4.72 -0.38
N ASN A 34 5.55 -3.66 -0.56
CA ASN A 34 5.68 -2.40 0.17
C ASN A 34 4.36 -1.96 0.83
N SER A 35 3.47 -2.92 1.13
CA SER A 35 2.17 -2.63 1.77
C SER A 35 2.30 -1.98 3.14
N TYR A 36 3.36 -2.31 3.89
CA TYR A 36 3.64 -1.72 5.20
C TYR A 36 3.88 -0.20 5.16
N LYS A 37 4.23 0.35 3.99
CA LYS A 37 4.43 1.79 3.78
C LYS A 37 3.14 2.55 3.51
N PHE A 38 1.99 1.89 3.41
CA PHE A 38 0.71 2.56 3.17
C PHE A 38 0.43 3.74 4.11
N PRO A 39 0.72 3.69 5.44
CA PRO A 39 0.55 4.85 6.32
C PRO A 39 1.39 6.05 5.88
N GLU A 40 2.63 5.83 5.41
CA GLU A 40 3.51 6.86 4.87
C GLU A 40 2.93 7.48 3.59
N TYR A 41 2.51 6.63 2.64
CA TYR A 41 1.92 7.08 1.38
C TYR A 41 0.65 7.91 1.59
N LEU A 42 -0.23 7.44 2.48
CA LEU A 42 -1.45 8.16 2.83
C LEU A 42 -1.14 9.52 3.46
N ASN A 43 -0.12 9.59 4.32
CA ASN A 43 0.30 10.84 4.92
C ASN A 43 0.79 11.83 3.87
N ARG A 44 1.67 11.38 2.96
CA ARG A 44 2.22 12.21 1.86
C ARG A 44 1.13 12.78 0.96
N VAL A 45 0.14 11.97 0.54
CA VAL A 45 -1.01 12.49 -0.23
C VAL A 45 -1.76 13.56 0.56
N LYS A 46 -2.00 13.34 1.86
CA LYS A 46 -2.74 14.27 2.71
C LYS A 46 -2.01 15.59 2.97
N THR A 47 -0.68 15.55 3.11
CA THR A 47 0.12 16.73 3.52
C THR A 47 0.74 17.46 2.34
N GLU A 48 1.19 16.73 1.32
CA GLU A 48 1.92 17.27 0.17
C GLU A 48 1.05 17.37 -1.08
N GLY A 49 -0.09 16.67 -1.14
CA GLY A 49 -0.97 16.65 -2.32
C GLY A 49 -0.36 15.97 -3.54
N VAL A 50 0.60 15.07 -3.33
CA VAL A 50 1.32 14.36 -4.40
C VAL A 50 0.66 13.02 -4.73
N GLN A 51 0.66 12.63 -6.00
CA GLN A 51 0.28 11.29 -6.43
C GLN A 51 1.45 10.32 -6.18
N ILE A 52 1.16 9.14 -5.64
CA ILE A 52 2.16 8.12 -5.27
C ILE A 52 2.07 6.91 -6.20
N LYS A 53 3.20 6.51 -6.78
CA LYS A 53 3.36 5.26 -7.54
C LYS A 53 4.64 4.55 -7.07
N GLU A 54 4.50 3.55 -6.21
CA GLU A 54 5.63 2.87 -5.57
C GLU A 54 5.50 1.34 -5.70
N ILE A 55 6.33 0.70 -6.52
CA ILE A 55 6.34 -0.76 -6.69
C ILE A 55 7.75 -1.28 -6.44
N PHE A 56 7.87 -2.19 -5.48
CA PHE A 56 9.14 -2.83 -5.16
C PHE A 56 9.16 -4.22 -5.80
N ASP A 57 10.23 -4.57 -6.50
CA ASP A 57 10.38 -5.87 -7.20
C ASP A 57 10.56 -7.05 -6.23
N LYS A 58 10.94 -6.77 -4.98
CA LYS A 58 11.13 -7.78 -3.94
C LYS A 58 10.63 -7.25 -2.61
N GLU A 59 10.15 -8.17 -1.79
CA GLU A 59 9.85 -7.93 -0.40
C GLU A 59 11.12 -7.59 0.37
N ALA A 60 11.02 -6.60 1.26
CA ALA A 60 12.07 -6.31 2.22
C ALA A 60 12.06 -7.36 3.34
N GLU A 61 12.84 -7.15 4.41
CA GLU A 61 12.73 -7.94 5.62
C GLU A 61 11.30 -7.87 6.20
N ILE A 62 10.95 -8.86 7.03
CA ILE A 62 9.67 -8.91 7.73
C ILE A 62 9.56 -7.66 8.60
N VAL A 63 8.55 -6.83 8.31
CA VAL A 63 8.30 -5.60 9.05
C VAL A 63 7.50 -5.91 10.30
N GLU A 64 8.16 -5.84 11.45
CA GLU A 64 7.54 -6.04 12.78
C GLU A 64 7.28 -4.71 13.50
N GLY A 65 6.52 -4.76 14.61
CA GLY A 65 6.37 -3.62 15.53
C GLY A 65 5.43 -2.49 15.05
N VAL A 66 4.71 -2.68 13.94
CA VAL A 66 3.68 -1.73 13.51
C VAL A 66 2.57 -1.65 14.58
N PRO A 67 2.11 -0.45 14.98
CA PRO A 67 1.01 -0.33 15.94
C PRO A 67 -0.24 -1.08 15.47
N ILE A 68 -0.80 -1.93 16.33
CA ILE A 68 -2.02 -2.70 16.05
C ILE A 68 -3.12 -2.20 16.97
N ASP A 69 -4.20 -1.67 16.38
CA ASP A 69 -5.44 -1.41 17.08
C ASP A 69 -6.31 -2.68 17.10
N ARG A 70 -6.65 -3.17 18.29
CA ARG A 70 -7.42 -4.41 18.47
C ARG A 70 -8.80 -4.07 19.01
N LYS A 71 -9.85 -4.44 18.26
CA LYS A 71 -11.24 -4.30 18.72
C LYS A 71 -11.60 -5.20 19.91
N SER A 72 -10.85 -6.28 20.15
CA SER A 72 -11.11 -7.23 21.23
C SER A 72 -9.83 -7.50 22.02
N SER A 73 -9.96 -7.60 23.34
CA SER A 73 -8.88 -8.01 24.23
C SER A 73 -8.62 -9.53 24.23
N VAL A 74 -9.57 -10.34 23.74
CA VAL A 74 -9.52 -11.82 23.82
C VAL A 74 -9.41 -12.50 22.46
N LYS A 75 -9.50 -11.77 21.35
CA LYS A 75 -9.40 -12.30 19.98
C LYS A 75 -8.59 -11.34 19.11
N ALA A 76 -7.80 -11.88 18.20
CA ALA A 76 -7.05 -11.11 17.22
C ALA A 76 -6.94 -11.86 15.88
N PHE A 77 -6.85 -11.11 14.79
CA PHE A 77 -6.38 -11.63 13.51
C PHE A 77 -4.86 -11.57 13.50
N VAL A 78 -4.23 -12.61 12.97
CA VAL A 78 -2.78 -12.71 12.83
C VAL A 78 -2.47 -12.72 11.35
N THR A 79 -1.60 -11.81 10.91
CA THR A 79 -1.06 -11.84 9.56
C THR A 79 -0.05 -12.99 9.48
N VAL A 80 -0.32 -13.96 8.61
CA VAL A 80 0.61 -15.06 8.32
C VAL A 80 1.39 -14.69 7.07
N MET A 81 2.71 -14.57 7.20
CA MET A 81 3.66 -14.25 6.12
C MET A 81 4.77 -15.31 6.13
N TYR A 82 5.27 -15.72 4.96
CA TYR A 82 6.30 -16.77 4.78
C TYR A 82 7.52 -16.21 4.06
#